data_AF-A0A8H2Y4I3-F1
#
_entry.id   AF-A0A8H2Y4I3-F1
#
_cell.length_a   1.000
_cell.length_b   1.000
_cell.length_c   1.000
_cell.angle_alpha   90.00
_cell.angle_beta   90.00
_cell.angle_gamma   90.00
#
_symmetry.space_group_name_H-M   'P 1'
#
loop_
_entity.id
_entity.type
_entity.pdbx_description
1 polymer ?
#
loop_
_entity_poly.entity_id
_entity_poly.type
_entity_poly.pdbx_seq_one_letter_code
_entity_poly.pdbx_strand_id
1 'polypeptide(L)'
;MGIDLRLGDFIPGLLVPPEANIHLTVGIHFLLAALYTLTITSHPRTFALVRIAICIPAAYVFYLYAFHPYDTPTRGVDIGLAVVGLYGIMRVIDTCIVDLLVGVHTPPRWVVGGKVSPLPTTFLGRLGYSIDYLLSLRGTSIFKNTTWDWITPSTKRRMPSPATSRLTFLASASWSLLKQYLVYDALDTFNKSRTWDNQLPHPITDGGLSWLEQLAFAFSVCAGTALSISFPATLVAISAVACGAPVEAWPPMFDAPFSAVSLADFWTR
;
A
#
# COMPACT_ATOMS: atom_id res chain seq x y z
N MET A 1 -0.81 -26.56 13.27
CA MET A 1 0.13 -25.45 13.51
C MET A 1 -0.70 -24.21 13.80
N GLY A 2 -0.72 -23.74 15.05
CA GLY A 2 -1.86 -22.97 15.53
C GLY A 2 -1.82 -21.44 15.39
N ILE A 3 -2.97 -20.79 15.18
CA ILE A 3 -3.12 -19.34 14.95
C ILE A 3 -2.98 -18.54 16.25
N ASP A 4 -1.85 -17.84 16.42
CA ASP A 4 -1.70 -16.81 17.45
C ASP A 4 -2.28 -15.47 16.94
N LEU A 5 -3.25 -14.93 17.67
CA LEU A 5 -3.90 -13.65 17.37
C LEU A 5 -3.23 -12.45 18.06
N ARG A 6 -2.15 -12.69 18.82
CA ARG A 6 -1.39 -11.63 19.50
C ARG A 6 -0.43 -10.97 18.51
N LEU A 7 -0.38 -9.64 18.51
CA LEU A 7 0.72 -8.92 17.89
C LEU A 7 1.91 -8.98 18.86
N GLY A 8 3.00 -9.65 18.49
CA GLY A 8 4.21 -9.62 19.32
C GLY A 8 4.76 -8.20 19.48
N ASP A 9 4.56 -7.35 18.46
CA ASP A 9 5.27 -6.09 18.31
C ASP A 9 4.44 -4.97 17.68
N PHE A 10 4.80 -3.74 18.01
CA PHE A 10 4.05 -2.52 17.66
C PHE A 10 4.14 -2.15 16.16
N ILE A 11 5.24 -2.50 15.49
CA ILE A 11 5.39 -2.37 14.03
C ILE A 11 5.98 -3.67 13.49
N PRO A 12 5.15 -4.68 13.14
CA PRO A 12 5.63 -5.94 12.59
C PRO A 12 6.51 -5.76 11.34
N GLY A 13 6.26 -4.70 10.55
CA GLY A 13 7.07 -4.37 9.37
C GLY A 13 8.54 -4.04 9.65
N LEU A 14 8.90 -3.63 10.89
CA LEU A 14 10.31 -3.42 11.27
C LEU A 14 11.05 -4.72 11.58
N LEU A 15 10.31 -5.83 11.71
CA LEU A 15 10.82 -7.15 12.04
C LEU A 15 10.85 -8.07 10.83
N VAL A 16 10.72 -7.50 9.64
CA VAL A 16 10.93 -8.23 8.39
C VAL A 16 12.38 -8.72 8.37
N PRO A 17 12.61 -10.04 8.21
CA PRO A 17 13.95 -10.60 8.20
C PRO A 17 14.79 -9.98 7.08
N PRO A 18 16.06 -9.62 7.33
CA PRO A 18 16.91 -8.95 6.34
C PRO A 18 17.02 -9.69 5.01
N GLU A 19 16.96 -11.02 5.04
CA GLU A 19 17.02 -11.90 3.86
C GLU A 19 15.84 -11.65 2.91
N ALA A 20 14.67 -11.27 3.43
CA ALA A 20 13.50 -10.94 2.63
C ALA A 20 13.71 -9.68 1.79
N ASN A 21 14.54 -8.74 2.25
CA ASN A 21 14.83 -7.50 1.52
C ASN A 21 15.49 -7.76 0.16
N ILE A 22 16.19 -8.89 -0.02
CA ILE A 22 16.81 -9.26 -1.30
C ILE A 22 15.72 -9.47 -2.35
N HIS A 23 14.74 -10.34 -2.06
CA HIS A 23 13.64 -10.60 -3.00
C HIS A 23 12.80 -9.34 -3.24
N LEU A 24 12.49 -8.57 -2.19
CA LEU A 24 11.76 -7.30 -2.35
C LEU A 24 12.48 -6.34 -3.28
N THR A 25 13.78 -6.12 -3.03
CA THR A 25 14.60 -5.19 -3.80
C THR A 25 14.70 -5.64 -5.26
N VAL A 26 14.98 -6.91 -5.52
CA VAL A 26 15.05 -7.45 -6.88
C VAL A 26 13.71 -7.30 -7.61
N GLY A 27 12.60 -7.63 -6.94
CA GLY A 27 11.25 -7.47 -7.48
C GLY A 27 10.94 -6.01 -7.85
N ILE A 28 11.29 -5.07 -6.97
CA ILE A 28 11.16 -3.63 -7.20
C ILE A 28 12.00 -3.18 -8.42
N HIS A 29 13.22 -3.68 -8.58
CA HIS A 29 14.05 -3.32 -9.75
C HIS A 29 13.45 -3.80 -11.07
N PHE A 30 12.92 -5.03 -11.10
CA PHE A 30 12.21 -5.52 -12.28
C PHE A 30 10.96 -4.69 -12.58
N LEU A 31 10.18 -4.36 -11.56
CA LEU A 31 9.00 -3.53 -11.71
C LEU A 31 9.35 -2.12 -12.20
N LEU A 32 10.37 -1.48 -11.63
CA LEU A 32 10.88 -0.19 -12.10
C LEU A 32 11.34 -0.25 -13.57
N ALA A 33 12.03 -1.32 -13.96
CA ALA A 33 12.41 -1.52 -15.36
C ALA A 33 11.17 -1.61 -16.26
N ALA A 34 10.15 -2.36 -15.86
CA ALA A 34 8.89 -2.46 -16.60
C ALA A 34 8.18 -1.10 -16.72
N LEU A 35 8.05 -0.35 -15.62
CA LEU A 35 7.46 1.00 -15.60
C LEU A 35 8.25 1.97 -16.49
N TYR A 36 9.58 1.88 -16.48
CA TYR A 36 10.44 2.69 -17.35
C TYR A 36 10.14 2.45 -18.82
N THR A 37 9.92 1.20 -19.23
CA THR A 37 9.58 0.90 -20.63
C THR A 37 8.23 1.47 -21.09
N LEU A 38 7.29 1.80 -20.18
CA LEU A 38 6.01 2.42 -20.54
C LEU A 38 6.20 3.77 -21.24
N THR A 39 7.26 4.50 -20.88
CA THR A 39 7.58 5.82 -21.44
C THR A 39 8.24 5.74 -22.83
N ILE A 40 8.56 4.55 -23.33
CA ILE A 40 9.25 4.34 -24.61
C ILE A 40 8.26 3.96 -25.71
N THR A 41 7.72 4.98 -26.38
CA THR A 41 6.68 4.81 -27.40
C THR A 41 7.21 4.64 -28.82
N SER A 42 8.53 4.72 -29.04
CA SER A 42 9.11 4.58 -30.39
C SER A 42 9.00 3.17 -30.97
N HIS A 43 9.01 2.14 -30.12
CA HIS A 43 8.92 0.72 -30.53
C HIS A 43 7.94 -0.05 -29.64
N PRO A 44 6.63 0.26 -29.72
CA PRO A 44 5.64 -0.19 -28.74
C PRO A 44 5.53 -1.72 -28.68
N ARG A 45 5.64 -2.41 -29.82
CA ARG A 45 5.59 -3.89 -29.88
C ARG A 45 6.80 -4.54 -29.21
N THR A 46 8.00 -4.03 -29.46
CA THR A 46 9.23 -4.55 -28.85
C THR A 46 9.21 -4.38 -27.34
N PHE A 47 8.84 -3.20 -26.85
CA PHE A 47 8.78 -2.96 -25.40
C PHE A 47 7.62 -3.67 -24.72
N ALA A 48 6.52 -3.96 -25.43
CA ALA A 48 5.49 -4.88 -24.93
C ALA A 48 6.05 -6.29 -24.69
N LEU A 49 6.80 -6.85 -25.66
CA LEU A 49 7.45 -8.15 -25.50
C LEU A 49 8.47 -8.15 -24.34
N VAL A 50 9.24 -7.07 -24.20
CA VAL A 50 10.16 -6.90 -23.05
C VAL A 50 9.39 -6.92 -21.73
N ARG A 51 8.25 -6.23 -21.63
CA ARG A 51 7.41 -6.27 -20.42
C ARG A 51 6.87 -7.66 -20.13
N ILE A 52 6.40 -8.41 -21.13
CA ILE A 52 5.97 -9.80 -20.94
C ILE A 52 7.13 -10.66 -20.43
N ALA A 53 8.32 -10.51 -21.03
CA ALA A 53 9.50 -11.26 -20.62
C ALA A 53 9.96 -10.91 -19.19
N ILE A 54 9.82 -9.65 -18.76
CA ILE A 54 10.12 -9.20 -17.39
C ILE A 54 9.04 -9.62 -16.39
N CYS A 55 7.78 -9.71 -16.82
CA CYS A 55 6.63 -10.02 -15.98
C CYS A 55 6.81 -11.34 -15.22
N ILE A 56 7.28 -12.39 -15.91
CA ILE A 56 7.43 -13.73 -15.33
C ILE A 56 8.46 -13.75 -14.18
N PRO A 57 9.73 -13.33 -14.37
CA PRO A 57 10.70 -13.30 -13.29
C PRO A 57 10.30 -12.30 -12.19
N ALA A 58 9.70 -11.16 -12.52
CA ALA A 58 9.24 -10.20 -11.51
C ALA A 58 8.17 -10.81 -10.59
N ALA A 59 7.13 -11.42 -11.18
CA ALA A 59 6.08 -12.08 -10.43
C ALA A 59 6.62 -13.26 -9.60
N TYR A 60 7.56 -14.03 -10.16
CA TYR A 60 8.20 -15.13 -9.43
C TYR A 60 9.01 -14.63 -8.22
N VAL A 61 9.76 -13.53 -8.36
CA VAL A 61 10.51 -12.95 -7.24
C VAL A 61 9.58 -12.41 -6.15
N PHE A 62 8.47 -11.76 -6.52
CA PHE A 62 7.47 -11.35 -5.54
C PHE A 62 6.73 -12.53 -4.90
N TYR A 63 6.54 -13.64 -5.63
CA TYR A 63 6.04 -14.89 -5.07
C TYR A 63 7.01 -15.47 -4.04
N LEU A 64 8.31 -15.46 -4.33
CA LEU A 64 9.33 -15.85 -3.34
C LEU A 64 9.32 -14.91 -2.13
N TYR A 65 9.19 -13.61 -2.32
CA TYR A 65 9.03 -12.68 -1.19
C TYR A 65 7.79 -12.99 -0.33
N ALA A 66 6.70 -13.42 -0.96
CA ALA A 66 5.45 -13.73 -0.26
C ALA A 66 5.46 -15.07 0.50
N PHE A 67 6.13 -16.10 -0.05
CA PHE A 67 5.94 -17.49 0.40
C PHE A 67 7.23 -18.26 0.65
N HIS A 68 8.39 -17.64 0.51
CA HIS A 68 9.64 -18.26 0.95
C HIS A 68 9.60 -18.43 2.47
N PRO A 69 10.08 -19.56 3.02
CA PRO A 69 10.01 -19.84 4.45
C PRO A 69 11.06 -19.05 5.23
N TYR A 70 10.84 -17.74 5.34
CA TYR A 70 11.65 -16.87 6.17
C TYR A 70 11.44 -17.18 7.66
N ASP A 71 12.50 -17.04 8.44
CA ASP A 71 12.40 -17.12 9.90
C ASP A 71 11.77 -15.82 10.42
N THR A 72 10.45 -15.82 10.56
CA THR A 72 9.68 -14.66 11.00
C THR A 72 9.36 -14.76 12.50
N PRO A 73 9.51 -13.67 13.27
CA PRO A 73 9.30 -13.72 14.71
C PRO A 73 7.82 -13.88 15.10
N THR A 74 6.90 -13.46 14.23
CA THR A 74 5.45 -13.58 14.46
C THR A 74 4.70 -13.85 13.16
N ARG A 75 3.50 -14.45 13.27
CA ARG A 75 2.59 -14.65 12.13
C ARG A 75 2.15 -13.34 11.46
N GLY A 76 2.10 -12.24 12.22
CA GLY A 76 1.78 -10.92 11.66
C GLY A 76 2.82 -10.46 10.64
N VAL A 77 4.11 -10.76 10.88
CA VAL A 77 5.19 -10.47 9.92
C VAL A 77 5.04 -11.33 8.68
N ASP A 78 4.81 -12.63 8.84
CA ASP A 78 4.61 -13.58 7.73
C ASP A 78 3.43 -13.17 6.82
N ILE A 79 2.29 -12.83 7.43
CA ILE A 79 1.12 -12.31 6.68
C ILE A 79 1.47 -10.99 5.99
N GLY A 80 2.22 -10.09 6.65
CA GLY A 80 2.66 -8.83 6.05
C GLY A 80 3.53 -9.03 4.80
N LEU A 81 4.48 -9.98 4.86
CA LEU A 81 5.30 -10.39 3.71
C LEU A 81 4.42 -10.89 2.56
N ALA A 82 3.50 -11.81 2.85
CA ALA A 82 2.57 -12.36 1.87
C ALA A 82 1.73 -11.26 1.20
N VAL A 83 1.17 -10.34 1.99
CA VAL A 83 0.36 -9.22 1.49
C VAL A 83 1.17 -8.32 0.56
N VAL A 84 2.37 -7.89 0.97
CA VAL A 84 3.23 -7.02 0.16
C VAL A 84 3.69 -7.72 -1.12
N GLY A 85 4.05 -9.00 -1.06
CA GLY A 85 4.44 -9.78 -2.25
C GLY A 85 3.27 -9.94 -3.23
N LEU A 86 2.06 -10.23 -2.74
CA LEU A 86 0.86 -10.30 -3.57
C LEU A 86 0.53 -8.95 -4.22
N TYR A 87 0.65 -7.83 -3.50
CA TYR A 87 0.52 -6.49 -4.11
C TYR A 87 1.57 -6.24 -5.18
N GLY A 88 2.82 -6.69 -4.98
CA GLY A 88 3.88 -6.65 -5.99
C GLY A 88 3.51 -7.43 -7.26
N ILE A 89 3.00 -8.66 -7.11
CA ILE A 89 2.50 -9.46 -8.25
C ILE A 89 1.36 -8.74 -8.98
N MET A 90 0.37 -8.23 -8.24
CA MET A 90 -0.74 -7.47 -8.84
C MET A 90 -0.23 -6.26 -9.62
N ARG A 91 0.76 -5.53 -9.08
CA ARG A 91 1.36 -4.37 -9.74
C ARG A 91 2.16 -4.73 -10.99
N VAL A 92 2.86 -5.88 -10.98
CA VAL A 92 3.53 -6.42 -12.17
C VAL A 92 2.52 -6.78 -13.26
N ILE A 93 1.41 -7.44 -12.90
CA ILE A 93 0.34 -7.80 -13.85
C ILE A 93 -0.28 -6.54 -14.46
N ASP A 94 -0.64 -5.56 -13.62
CA ASP A 94 -1.18 -4.27 -14.04
C ASP A 94 -0.25 -3.57 -15.06
N THR A 95 1.04 -3.49 -14.73
CA THR A 95 2.05 -2.81 -15.56
C THR A 95 2.38 -3.54 -16.86
N CYS A 96 2.45 -4.88 -16.82
CA CYS A 96 3.00 -5.67 -17.91
C CYS A 96 1.94 -6.28 -18.82
N ILE A 97 0.74 -6.55 -18.29
CA ILE A 97 -0.27 -7.38 -18.95
C ILE A 97 -1.58 -6.61 -19.20
N VAL A 98 -2.09 -5.84 -18.24
CA VAL A 98 -3.42 -5.22 -18.35
C VAL A 98 -3.52 -4.31 -19.57
N ASP A 99 -2.55 -3.42 -19.79
CA ASP A 99 -2.51 -2.55 -20.99
C ASP A 99 -2.54 -3.34 -22.31
N LEU A 100 -1.99 -4.56 -22.33
CA LEU A 100 -1.97 -5.41 -23.52
C LEU A 100 -3.33 -6.08 -23.76
N LEU A 101 -3.99 -6.52 -22.69
CA LEU A 101 -5.26 -7.23 -22.77
C LEU A 101 -6.46 -6.31 -23.02
N VAL A 102 -6.47 -5.14 -22.39
CA VAL A 102 -7.59 -4.17 -22.49
C VAL A 102 -7.50 -3.35 -23.79
N GLY A 103 -6.37 -3.39 -24.51
CA GLY A 103 -6.18 -2.66 -25.76
C GLY A 103 -6.03 -1.14 -25.58
N VAL A 104 -5.92 -0.68 -24.33
CA VAL A 104 -5.63 0.71 -24.00
C VAL A 104 -4.13 0.91 -24.11
N HIS A 105 -3.65 1.22 -25.31
CA HIS A 105 -2.22 1.41 -25.60
C HIS A 105 -1.65 2.74 -25.10
N THR A 106 -2.30 3.38 -24.14
CA THR A 106 -1.85 4.67 -23.60
C THR A 106 -1.34 4.47 -22.19
N PRO A 107 -0.02 4.59 -21.96
CA PRO A 107 0.50 4.55 -20.60
C PRO A 107 -0.06 5.73 -19.79
N PRO A 108 -0.19 5.57 -18.46
CA PRO A 108 -0.60 6.64 -17.56
C PRO A 108 0.18 7.93 -17.76
N ARG A 109 -0.46 9.07 -17.51
CA ARG A 109 0.18 10.37 -17.68
C ARG A 109 0.02 11.23 -16.45
N TRP A 110 1.03 12.05 -16.21
CA TRP A 110 0.92 13.11 -15.23
C TRP A 110 -0.08 14.17 -15.68
N VAL A 111 -0.83 14.69 -14.72
CA VAL A 111 -1.63 15.90 -14.83
C VAL A 111 -0.98 16.94 -13.94
N VAL A 112 -0.30 17.90 -14.55
CA VAL A 112 0.44 18.96 -13.85
C VAL A 112 -0.36 20.25 -13.95
N GLY A 113 -0.77 20.81 -12.81
CA GLY A 113 -1.58 22.04 -12.79
C GLY A 113 -2.88 21.92 -13.60
N GLY A 114 -3.47 20.72 -13.65
CA GLY A 114 -4.71 20.44 -14.39
C GLY A 114 -4.53 20.14 -15.88
N LYS A 115 -3.30 20.15 -16.42
CA LYS A 115 -3.02 19.81 -17.82
C LYS A 115 -2.29 18.48 -17.91
N VAL A 116 -2.72 17.62 -18.83
CA VAL A 116 -2.05 16.35 -19.12
C VAL A 116 -0.68 16.64 -19.72
N SER A 117 0.37 16.17 -19.07
CA SER A 117 1.75 16.30 -19.50
C SER A 117 2.10 15.21 -20.52
N PRO A 118 2.95 15.48 -21.53
CA PRO A 118 3.50 14.43 -22.38
C PRO A 118 4.38 13.46 -21.57
N LEU A 119 4.57 12.26 -22.10
CA LEU A 119 5.50 11.29 -21.52
C LEU A 119 6.94 11.83 -21.57
N PRO A 120 7.74 11.57 -20.53
CA PRO A 120 9.12 12.02 -20.51
C PRO A 120 9.98 11.30 -21.56
N THR A 121 10.83 12.07 -22.24
CA THR A 121 11.76 11.56 -23.26
C THR A 121 13.20 11.44 -22.74
N THR A 122 13.55 12.18 -21.69
CA THR A 122 14.88 12.15 -21.08
C THR A 122 15.03 10.97 -20.13
N PHE A 123 16.25 10.45 -19.98
CA PHE A 123 16.55 9.34 -19.06
C PHE A 123 16.06 9.64 -17.63
N LEU A 124 16.42 10.80 -17.07
CA LEU A 124 16.02 11.20 -15.71
C LEU A 124 14.51 11.40 -15.59
N GLY A 125 13.85 11.94 -16.61
CA GLY A 125 12.40 12.09 -16.61
C GLY A 125 11.68 10.75 -16.57
N ARG A 126 12.17 9.76 -17.33
CA ARG A 126 11.62 8.40 -17.34
C ARG A 126 11.87 7.67 -16.03
N LEU A 127 13.04 7.86 -15.43
CA LEU A 127 13.35 7.31 -14.11
C LEU A 127 12.42 7.93 -13.04
N GLY A 128 12.25 9.25 -13.04
CA GLY A 128 11.34 9.96 -12.14
C GLY A 128 9.89 9.52 -12.31
N TYR A 129 9.42 9.32 -13.55
CA TYR A 129 8.13 8.71 -13.87
C TYR A 129 7.97 7.32 -13.26
N SER A 130 8.99 6.47 -13.41
CA SER A 130 8.93 5.09 -12.94
C SER A 130 8.86 5.02 -11.41
N ILE A 131 9.66 5.84 -10.73
CA ILE A 131 9.67 5.92 -9.27
C ILE A 131 8.34 6.48 -8.75
N ASP A 132 7.85 7.58 -9.33
CA ASP A 132 6.57 8.17 -8.94
C ASP A 132 5.40 7.23 -9.19
N TYR A 133 5.40 6.51 -10.32
CA TYR A 133 4.33 5.57 -10.62
C TYR A 133 4.39 4.33 -9.71
N LEU A 134 5.59 3.86 -9.33
CA LEU A 134 5.76 2.81 -8.33
C LEU A 134 5.18 3.23 -6.97
N LEU A 135 5.46 4.46 -6.54
CA LEU A 135 5.05 4.99 -5.24
C LEU A 135 3.62 5.54 -5.22
N SER A 136 2.95 5.61 -6.38
CA SER A 136 1.61 6.18 -6.48
C SER A 136 0.59 5.33 -5.74
N LEU A 137 -0.14 5.97 -4.84
CA LEU A 137 -1.30 5.39 -4.17
C LEU A 137 -2.55 6.14 -4.62
N ARG A 138 -3.53 5.41 -5.19
CA ARG A 138 -4.82 5.97 -5.62
C ARG A 138 -4.72 7.14 -6.62
N GLY A 139 -3.61 7.26 -7.34
CA GLY A 139 -3.41 8.25 -8.40
C GLY A 139 -2.73 9.54 -7.92
N THR A 140 -2.20 9.57 -6.70
CA THR A 140 -1.34 10.67 -6.23
C THR A 140 0.06 10.59 -6.83
N SER A 141 0.74 11.74 -6.89
CA SER A 141 2.13 11.84 -7.32
C SER A 141 2.96 12.47 -6.22
N ILE A 142 4.21 12.05 -6.09
CA ILE A 142 5.20 12.63 -5.17
C ILE A 142 5.68 14.01 -5.64
N PHE A 143 5.34 14.42 -6.87
CA PHE A 143 5.68 15.72 -7.42
C PHE A 143 4.61 16.76 -7.11
N LYS A 144 5.07 17.98 -6.81
CA LYS A 144 4.19 19.11 -6.44
C LYS A 144 3.18 19.40 -7.55
N ASN A 145 1.93 19.70 -7.18
CA ASN A 145 0.84 20.02 -8.12
C ASN A 145 0.65 18.98 -9.25
N THR A 146 1.02 17.73 -9.00
CA THR A 146 0.96 16.65 -9.97
C THR A 146 0.05 15.54 -9.46
N THR A 147 -0.74 14.96 -10.36
CA THR A 147 -1.51 13.72 -10.12
C THR A 147 -1.39 12.82 -11.33
N TRP A 148 -1.82 11.57 -11.22
CA TRP A 148 -2.03 10.72 -12.38
C TRP A 148 -3.38 11.00 -13.04
N ASP A 149 -3.48 10.78 -14.35
CA ASP A 149 -4.69 10.96 -15.15
C ASP A 149 -5.83 10.01 -14.77
N TRP A 150 -5.51 8.85 -14.18
CA TRP A 150 -6.46 7.88 -13.65
C TRP A 150 -6.88 8.15 -12.19
N ILE A 151 -6.47 9.28 -11.58
CA ILE A 151 -6.89 9.62 -10.22
C ILE A 151 -8.42 9.70 -10.12
N THR A 152 -8.99 9.02 -9.13
CA THR A 152 -10.44 9.04 -8.94
C THR A 152 -10.91 10.41 -8.39
N PRO A 153 -12.10 10.90 -8.76
CA PRO A 153 -12.65 12.14 -8.22
C PRO A 153 -12.80 12.14 -6.69
N SER A 154 -13.09 10.99 -6.09
CA SER A 154 -13.16 10.84 -4.63
C SER A 154 -11.81 11.06 -3.96
N THR A 155 -10.75 10.43 -4.46
CA THR A 155 -9.39 10.69 -3.97
C THR A 155 -9.00 12.15 -4.15
N LYS A 156 -9.25 12.73 -5.34
CA LYS A 156 -8.90 14.11 -5.64
C LYS A 156 -9.57 15.12 -4.71
N ARG A 157 -10.84 14.90 -4.32
CA ARG A 157 -11.57 15.79 -3.39
C ARG A 157 -11.00 15.80 -1.97
N ARG A 158 -10.22 14.78 -1.60
CA ARG A 158 -9.71 14.58 -0.23
C ARG A 158 -8.22 14.81 -0.11
N MET A 159 -7.55 15.11 -1.21
CA MET A 159 -6.18 15.57 -1.17
C MET A 159 -6.12 16.84 -0.32
N PRO A 160 -5.10 16.97 0.55
CA PRO A 160 -4.83 18.23 1.22
C PRO A 160 -4.73 19.37 0.20
N SER A 161 -5.24 20.54 0.55
CA SER A 161 -5.10 21.71 -0.30
C SER A 161 -3.62 22.03 -0.51
N PRO A 162 -3.17 22.38 -1.71
CA PRO A 162 -1.80 22.86 -1.93
C PRO A 162 -1.44 24.10 -1.11
N ALA A 163 -2.45 24.82 -0.60
CA ALA A 163 -2.28 25.96 0.30
C ALA A 163 -2.08 25.56 1.77
N THR A 164 -2.27 24.29 2.13
CA THR A 164 -2.05 23.80 3.50
C THR A 164 -0.58 23.92 3.85
N SER A 165 -0.27 24.60 4.96
CA SER A 165 1.10 24.72 5.43
C SER A 165 1.64 23.36 5.87
N ARG A 166 2.95 23.10 5.64
CA ARG A 166 3.61 21.87 6.08
C ARG A 166 3.46 21.64 7.59
N LEU A 167 3.58 22.70 8.39
CA LEU A 167 3.44 22.61 9.85
C LEU A 167 2.03 22.17 10.26
N THR A 168 1.00 22.74 9.61
CA THR A 168 -0.40 22.35 9.85
C THR A 168 -0.63 20.89 9.49
N PHE A 169 -0.10 20.43 8.34
CA PHE A 169 -0.18 19.03 7.94
C PHE A 169 0.51 18.12 8.95
N LEU A 170 1.77 18.42 9.32
CA LEU A 170 2.55 17.62 10.24
C LEU A 170 1.90 17.54 11.63
N ALA A 171 1.38 18.65 12.16
CA ALA A 171 0.65 18.66 13.42
C ALA A 171 -0.60 17.78 13.37
N SER A 172 -1.40 17.91 12.31
CA SER A 172 -2.61 17.11 12.11
C SER A 172 -2.29 15.62 11.95
N ALA A 173 -1.29 15.27 11.14
CA ALA A 173 -0.86 13.91 10.90
C ALA A 173 -0.28 13.27 12.17
N SER A 174 0.52 14.01 12.94
CA SER A 174 1.08 13.54 14.22
C SER A 174 -0.02 13.30 15.27
N TRP A 175 -1.02 14.19 15.30
CA TRP A 175 -2.18 13.99 16.17
C TRP A 175 -3.01 12.78 15.75
N SER A 176 -3.22 12.57 14.45
CA SER A 176 -3.86 11.38 13.92
C SER A 176 -3.07 10.11 14.27
N LEU A 177 -1.75 10.15 14.13
CA LEU A 177 -0.87 9.03 14.48
C LEU A 177 -0.96 8.67 15.96
N LEU A 178 -0.99 9.67 16.86
CA LEU A 178 -1.17 9.44 18.29
C LEU A 178 -2.52 8.78 18.61
N LYS A 179 -3.61 9.21 17.96
CA LYS A 179 -4.91 8.55 18.13
C LYS A 179 -4.88 7.10 17.64
N GLN A 180 -4.30 6.87 16.46
CA GLN A 180 -4.15 5.53 15.91
C GLN A 180 -3.33 4.64 16.85
N TYR A 181 -2.24 5.17 17.40
CA TYR A 181 -1.41 4.50 18.41
C TYR A 181 -2.26 4.05 19.61
N LEU A 182 -2.98 4.97 20.24
CA LEU A 182 -3.76 4.69 21.46
C LEU A 182 -4.86 3.65 21.22
N VAL A 183 -5.55 3.76 20.07
CA VAL A 183 -6.59 2.78 19.72
C VAL A 183 -5.97 1.42 19.40
N TYR A 184 -4.86 1.39 18.68
CA TYR A 184 -4.17 0.14 18.34
C TYR A 184 -3.70 -0.59 19.61
N ASP A 185 -3.09 0.14 20.55
CA ASP A 185 -2.64 -0.38 21.84
C ASP A 185 -3.79 -0.92 22.70
N ALA A 186 -4.92 -0.20 22.74
CA ALA A 186 -6.11 -0.66 23.45
C ALA A 186 -6.70 -1.95 22.85
N LEU A 187 -6.79 -2.05 21.52
CA LEU A 187 -7.29 -3.24 20.83
C LEU A 187 -6.34 -4.43 20.97
N ASP A 188 -5.04 -4.19 20.88
CA ASP A 188 -4.03 -5.22 21.08
C ASP A 188 -4.05 -5.74 22.53
N THR A 189 -4.12 -4.84 23.51
CA THR A 189 -4.31 -5.20 24.93
C THR A 189 -5.59 -6.02 25.12
N PHE A 190 -6.69 -5.62 24.48
CA PHE A 190 -7.94 -6.37 24.53
C PHE A 190 -7.79 -7.78 23.93
N ASN A 191 -7.15 -7.93 22.77
CA ASN A 191 -6.90 -9.23 22.15
C ASN A 191 -5.94 -10.11 22.98
N LYS A 192 -4.98 -9.50 23.68
CA LYS A 192 -4.01 -10.17 24.57
C LYS A 192 -4.58 -10.53 25.93
N SER A 193 -5.69 -9.91 26.35
CA SER A 193 -6.34 -10.22 27.62
C SER A 193 -6.82 -11.68 27.72
N ARG A 194 -6.93 -12.37 26.58
CA ARG A 194 -7.29 -13.79 26.48
C ARG A 194 -6.13 -14.65 25.98
N THR A 195 -6.08 -15.88 26.48
CA THR A 195 -5.28 -16.96 25.90
C THR A 195 -6.07 -17.62 24.78
N TRP A 196 -5.57 -17.53 23.55
CA TRP A 196 -6.18 -18.16 22.39
C TRP A 196 -5.73 -19.62 22.29
N ASP A 197 -6.68 -20.52 22.02
CA ASP A 197 -6.31 -21.87 21.61
C ASP A 197 -5.88 -21.83 20.14
N ASN A 198 -4.58 -21.83 19.97
CA ASN A 198 -3.97 -21.76 18.66
C ASN A 198 -4.32 -23.01 17.83
N GLN A 199 -4.66 -24.16 18.42
CA GLN A 199 -4.99 -25.37 17.65
C GLN A 199 -6.31 -25.27 16.88
N LEU A 200 -7.18 -24.33 17.25
CA LEU A 200 -8.44 -24.11 16.56
C LEU A 200 -8.22 -23.41 15.22
N PRO A 201 -8.90 -23.86 14.14
CA PRO A 201 -8.83 -23.20 12.85
C PRO A 201 -9.47 -21.81 12.92
N HIS A 202 -10.51 -21.61 13.74
CA HIS A 202 -11.21 -20.32 13.87
C HIS A 202 -11.33 -19.94 15.37
N PRO A 203 -10.26 -19.40 15.99
CA PRO A 203 -10.21 -19.22 17.44
C PRO A 203 -11.34 -18.34 18.02
N ILE A 204 -11.90 -17.42 17.23
CA ILE A 204 -13.01 -16.56 17.66
C ILE A 204 -14.35 -17.33 17.65
N THR A 205 -14.68 -18.06 16.59
CA THR A 205 -15.97 -18.74 16.48
C THR A 205 -16.01 -20.07 17.22
N ASP A 206 -14.89 -20.80 17.20
CA ASP A 206 -14.80 -22.16 17.73
C ASP A 206 -14.29 -22.17 19.18
N GLY A 207 -13.80 -21.04 19.69
CA GLY A 207 -13.18 -20.90 21.01
C GLY A 207 -14.13 -20.83 22.20
N GLY A 208 -15.39 -21.24 22.02
CA GLY A 208 -16.41 -21.25 23.07
C GLY A 208 -16.85 -19.87 23.57
N LEU A 209 -16.66 -18.83 22.77
CA LEU A 209 -17.07 -17.46 23.09
C LEU A 209 -18.59 -17.28 22.93
N SER A 210 -19.20 -16.48 23.81
CA SER A 210 -20.58 -16.01 23.59
C SER A 210 -20.64 -15.13 22.34
N TRP A 211 -21.82 -15.03 21.71
CA TRP A 211 -21.98 -14.25 20.48
C TRP A 211 -21.56 -12.77 20.64
N LEU A 212 -21.74 -12.18 21.83
CA LEU A 212 -21.30 -10.82 22.13
C LEU A 212 -19.78 -10.69 22.15
N GLU A 213 -19.10 -11.65 22.79
CA GLU A 213 -17.64 -11.67 22.81
C GLU A 213 -17.07 -11.91 21.42
N GLN A 214 -17.69 -12.81 20.63
CA GLN A 214 -17.30 -13.03 19.24
C GLN A 214 -17.36 -11.74 18.42
N LEU A 215 -18.44 -10.95 18.56
CA LEU A 215 -18.56 -9.66 17.89
C LEU A 215 -17.49 -8.66 18.35
N ALA A 216 -17.21 -8.59 19.65
CA ALA A 216 -16.20 -7.68 20.19
C ALA A 216 -14.79 -8.03 19.69
N PHE A 217 -14.40 -9.30 19.72
CA PHE A 217 -13.09 -9.75 19.23
C PHE A 217 -12.98 -9.66 17.70
N ALA A 218 -14.04 -9.99 16.96
CA ALA A 218 -14.06 -9.81 15.51
C ALA A 218 -13.90 -8.32 15.13
N PHE A 219 -14.63 -7.43 15.81
CA PHE A 219 -14.47 -5.98 15.62
C PHE A 219 -13.04 -5.53 15.94
N SER A 220 -12.47 -5.99 17.06
CA SER A 220 -11.11 -5.67 17.48
C SER A 220 -10.07 -6.07 16.43
N VAL A 221 -10.15 -7.30 15.90
CA VAL A 221 -9.23 -7.79 14.85
C VAL A 221 -9.40 -7.00 13.54
N CYS A 222 -10.64 -6.73 13.12
CA CYS A 222 -10.91 -5.93 11.92
C CYS A 222 -10.39 -4.49 12.04
N ALA A 223 -10.63 -3.83 13.17
CA ALA A 223 -10.15 -2.49 13.44
C ALA A 223 -8.61 -2.46 13.55
N GLY A 224 -8.01 -3.45 14.21
CA GLY A 224 -6.56 -3.63 14.25
C GLY A 224 -5.94 -3.81 12.87
N THR A 225 -6.60 -4.56 11.98
CA THR A 225 -6.16 -4.72 10.58
C THR A 225 -6.18 -3.39 9.84
N ALA A 226 -7.26 -2.61 9.93
CA ALA A 226 -7.33 -1.29 9.31
C ALA A 226 -6.22 -0.35 9.83
N LEU A 227 -5.98 -0.35 11.14
CA LEU A 227 -4.93 0.44 11.77
C LEU A 227 -3.52 -0.01 11.38
N SER A 228 -3.28 -1.31 11.20
CA SER A 228 -1.98 -1.82 10.72
C SER A 228 -1.61 -1.33 9.32
N ILE A 229 -2.60 -0.87 8.54
CA ILE A 229 -2.40 -0.27 7.22
C ILE A 229 -2.27 1.25 7.35
N SER A 230 -3.17 1.90 8.10
CA SER A 230 -3.20 3.36 8.19
C SER A 230 -2.03 3.93 8.99
N PHE A 231 -1.55 3.20 10.00
CA PHE A 231 -0.49 3.66 10.89
C PHE A 231 0.85 3.81 10.15
N PRO A 232 1.37 2.78 9.44
CA PRO A 232 2.56 2.94 8.61
C PRO A 232 2.40 4.00 7.51
N ALA A 233 1.23 4.07 6.86
CA ALA A 233 0.97 5.10 5.84
C ALA A 233 1.08 6.52 6.42
N THR A 234 0.55 6.74 7.63
CA THR A 234 0.65 8.03 8.34
C THR A 234 2.09 8.35 8.72
N LEU A 235 2.86 7.37 9.20
CA LEU A 235 4.29 7.52 9.49
C LEU A 235 5.10 7.93 8.26
N VAL A 236 4.88 7.25 7.13
CA VAL A 236 5.55 7.56 5.86
C VAL A 236 5.16 8.96 5.39
N ALA A 237 3.89 9.36 5.50
CA ALA A 237 3.44 10.71 5.15
C ALA A 237 4.12 11.80 5.99
N ILE A 238 4.21 11.61 7.31
CA ILE A 238 4.92 12.54 8.21
C ILE A 238 6.39 12.65 7.79
N SER A 239 7.06 11.51 7.60
CA SER A 239 8.47 11.44 7.25
C SER A 239 8.74 12.13 5.90
N ALA A 240 7.95 11.82 4.88
CA ALA A 240 8.11 12.38 3.56
C ALA A 240 7.86 13.89 3.53
N VAL A 241 6.79 14.37 4.17
CA VAL A 241 6.48 15.82 4.22
C VAL A 241 7.52 16.58 5.05
N ALA A 242 8.03 15.99 6.13
CA ALA A 242 9.15 16.54 6.90
C ALA A 242 10.42 16.67 6.05
N CYS A 243 10.70 15.69 5.18
CA CYS A 243 11.79 15.72 4.20
C CYS A 243 11.51 16.61 2.99
N GLY A 244 10.38 17.32 2.94
CA GLY A 244 10.08 18.34 1.93
C GLY A 244 9.11 17.91 0.82
N ALA A 245 8.56 16.68 0.88
CA ALA A 245 7.54 16.23 -0.05
C ALA A 245 6.29 17.16 -0.03
N PRO A 246 5.59 17.30 -1.17
CA PRO A 246 4.36 18.09 -1.24
C PRO A 246 3.25 17.50 -0.35
N VAL A 247 2.53 18.35 0.37
CA VAL A 247 1.45 17.92 1.30
C VAL A 247 0.28 17.29 0.55
N GLU A 248 -0.01 17.80 -0.64
CA GLU A 248 -1.13 17.34 -1.49
C GLU A 248 -0.96 15.89 -1.96
N ALA A 249 0.26 15.34 -1.95
CA ALA A 249 0.56 13.97 -2.36
C ALA A 249 0.13 12.91 -1.33
N TRP A 250 -0.23 13.33 -0.11
CA TRP A 250 -0.45 12.45 1.04
C TRP A 250 -1.87 12.57 1.60
N PRO A 251 -2.92 12.19 0.84
CA PRO A 251 -4.25 12.03 1.40
C PRO A 251 -4.25 10.92 2.46
N PRO A 252 -5.21 10.95 3.42
CA PRO A 252 -5.39 9.85 4.36
C PRO A 252 -5.69 8.54 3.62
N MET A 253 -5.17 7.42 4.13
CA MET A 253 -5.42 6.09 3.55
C MET A 253 -6.92 5.74 3.59
N PHE A 254 -7.55 5.99 4.74
CA PHE A 254 -8.99 5.85 4.97
C PHE A 254 -9.55 7.19 5.44
N ASP A 255 -10.59 7.69 4.76
CA ASP A 255 -11.25 8.95 5.10
C ASP A 255 -12.65 8.73 5.69
N ALA A 256 -12.69 8.48 7.01
CA ALA A 256 -13.92 8.25 7.77
C ALA A 256 -14.89 7.25 7.09
N PRO A 257 -14.45 6.01 6.79
CA PRO A 257 -15.25 5.06 6.01
C PRO A 257 -16.60 4.73 6.66
N PHE A 258 -16.69 4.77 7.99
CA PHE A 258 -17.93 4.52 8.73
C PHE A 258 -18.94 5.67 8.69
N SER A 259 -18.59 6.84 8.13
CA SER A 259 -19.55 7.89 7.82
C SER A 259 -20.09 7.80 6.39
N ALA A 260 -19.82 6.70 5.67
CA ALA A 260 -20.31 6.49 4.32
C ALA A 260 -21.83 6.39 4.27
N VAL A 261 -22.44 7.00 3.25
CA VAL A 261 -23.90 6.94 3.02
C VAL A 261 -24.32 5.79 2.10
N SER A 262 -23.36 5.11 1.48
CA SER A 262 -23.60 3.95 0.61
C SER A 262 -22.37 3.06 0.57
N LEU A 263 -22.52 1.82 0.10
CA LEU A 263 -21.40 0.91 -0.10
C LEU A 263 -20.39 1.46 -1.13
N ALA A 264 -20.87 2.12 -2.18
CA ALA A 264 -20.00 2.79 -3.15
C ALA A 264 -19.19 3.92 -2.49
N ASP A 265 -19.82 4.73 -1.63
CA ASP A 265 -19.13 5.78 -0.87
C ASP A 265 -18.10 5.17 0.09
N PHE A 266 -18.43 4.07 0.78
CA PHE A 266 -17.54 3.34 1.67
C PHE A 266 -16.25 2.90 0.96
N TRP A 267 -16.35 2.26 -0.21
CA TRP A 267 -15.18 1.82 -0.98
C TRP A 267 -14.34 2.96 -1.53
N THR A 268 -14.95 4.14 -1.67
CA THR A 268 -14.18 5.31 -2.02
C THR A 268 -13.55 5.97 -0.81
N ARG A 269 -13.94 5.69 0.44
CA ARG A 269 -13.50 6.35 1.68
C ARG A 269 -12.13 5.91 2.18
#